data_AF-A0A9P5C3R0-F1
#
_entry.id   AF-A0A9P5C3R0-F1
#
_cell.length_a   1.000
_cell.length_b   1.000
_cell.length_c   1.000
_cell.angle_alpha   90.00
_cell.angle_beta   90.00
_cell.angle_gamma   90.00
#
_symmetry.space_group_name_H-M   'P 1'
#
loop_
_entity.id
_entity.type
_entity.pdbx_description
1 polymer ?
#
loop_
_entity_poly.entity_id
_entity_poly.type
_entity_poly.pdbx_seq_one_letter_code
_entity_poly.pdbx_strand_id
1 'polypeptide(L)'
;MNFYPPPPTIQASLYVRIPDDIRCKDKESEWRGGFSRTFQNIFLEGPVYAASGDVYVVDIPYGRILRVTPSREVLVEAEWDGEPNGLAVDPDGKIAIADYKQGILTYDPTVRAIKPRLTRRNLERFKGPNDLIFDSKGNLYFTDQGQTGLTDPTGRVYRLSADGKLDTLLDNGPSPNGLVLSPDEKFLFVAMTRSNAVWRLPLHPDGTSSKAGLFFQSFGTSGPDGLAMDAEGSLF
;
A
#
# COMPACT_ATOMS: atom_id res chain seq x y z
N MET A 1 -6.36 -33.13 -1.13
CA MET A 1 -7.04 -32.73 -2.37
C MET A 1 -7.45 -31.28 -2.21
N ASN A 2 -6.99 -30.39 -3.07
CA ASN A 2 -7.50 -29.02 -3.09
C ASN A 2 -8.87 -29.08 -3.78
N PHE A 3 -9.93 -28.67 -3.09
CA PHE A 3 -11.31 -28.75 -3.59
C PHE A 3 -11.66 -27.65 -4.60
N TYR A 4 -10.68 -26.82 -4.96
CA TYR A 4 -10.85 -25.69 -5.88
C TYR A 4 -9.96 -25.88 -7.10
N PRO A 5 -10.44 -25.50 -8.30
CA PRO A 5 -9.59 -25.43 -9.48
C PRO A 5 -8.43 -24.46 -9.22
N PRO A 6 -7.28 -24.63 -9.92
CA PRO A 6 -6.23 -23.62 -9.88
C PRO A 6 -6.80 -22.25 -10.27
N PRO A 7 -6.33 -21.15 -9.65
CA PRO A 7 -6.79 -19.81 -10.01
C PRO A 7 -6.64 -19.57 -11.52
N PRO A 8 -7.65 -18.95 -12.17
CA PRO A 8 -7.54 -18.63 -13.58
C PRO A 8 -6.42 -17.62 -13.82
N THR A 9 -5.60 -17.85 -14.84
CA THR A 9 -4.61 -16.85 -15.28
C THR A 9 -5.33 -15.71 -15.99
N ILE A 10 -5.21 -14.49 -15.47
CA ILE A 10 -5.72 -13.29 -16.12
C ILE A 10 -4.60 -12.65 -16.94
N GLN A 11 -4.80 -12.53 -18.25
CA GLN A 11 -3.86 -11.85 -19.12
C GLN A 11 -4.11 -10.33 -19.06
N ALA A 12 -3.19 -9.59 -18.45
CA ALA A 12 -3.24 -8.13 -18.46
C ALA A 12 -2.92 -7.56 -19.85
N SER A 13 -3.61 -6.49 -20.24
CA SER A 13 -3.29 -5.68 -21.42
C SER A 13 -2.68 -4.35 -21.01
N LEU A 14 -1.78 -3.80 -21.83
CA LEU A 14 -1.19 -2.48 -21.58
C LEU A 14 -2.27 -1.39 -21.51
N TYR A 15 -2.39 -0.74 -20.35
CA TYR A 15 -3.32 0.37 -20.17
C TYR A 15 -2.72 1.69 -20.67
N VAL A 16 -1.58 2.10 -20.11
CA VAL A 16 -0.79 3.26 -20.50
C VAL A 16 0.70 2.96 -20.25
N ARG A 17 1.59 3.55 -21.05
CA ARG A 17 3.03 3.56 -20.78
C ARG A 17 3.42 4.94 -20.28
N ILE A 18 4.20 4.99 -19.20
CA ILE A 18 4.77 6.26 -18.73
C ILE A 18 5.69 6.85 -19.82
N PRO A 19 5.42 8.11 -20.26
CA PRO A 19 6.25 8.82 -21.23
C PRO A 19 7.73 8.88 -20.84
N ASP A 20 8.62 8.81 -21.83
CA ASP A 20 10.07 8.71 -21.60
C ASP A 20 10.70 10.03 -21.14
N ASP A 21 10.02 11.15 -21.32
CA ASP A 21 10.40 12.51 -20.96
C ASP A 21 10.13 12.84 -19.49
N ILE A 22 9.16 12.17 -18.84
CA ILE A 22 8.89 12.33 -17.40
C ILE A 22 9.62 11.32 -16.51
N ARG A 23 10.43 10.43 -17.11
CA ARG A 23 11.31 9.50 -16.39
C ARG A 23 12.54 10.24 -15.88
N CYS A 24 12.94 9.95 -14.65
CA CYS A 24 14.03 10.61 -13.95
C CYS A 24 15.41 10.02 -14.32
N LYS A 25 15.80 10.06 -15.60
CA LYS A 25 17.02 9.39 -16.09
C LYS A 25 18.32 9.89 -15.46
N ASP A 26 18.37 11.16 -15.09
CA ASP A 26 19.58 11.84 -14.60
C ASP A 26 19.45 12.34 -13.15
N LYS A 27 18.49 11.79 -12.39
CA LYS A 27 18.25 12.13 -10.98
C LYS A 27 18.61 10.94 -10.09
N GLU A 28 19.54 11.16 -9.17
CA GLU A 28 19.86 10.24 -8.10
C GLU A 28 18.83 10.32 -6.97
N SER A 29 18.74 9.25 -6.18
CA SER A 29 17.86 9.17 -5.02
C SER A 29 18.45 8.24 -3.97
N GLU A 30 18.33 8.60 -2.69
CA GLU A 30 18.79 7.79 -1.56
C GLU A 30 18.13 6.41 -1.55
N TRP A 31 16.85 6.31 -1.94
CA TRP A 31 16.10 5.06 -2.02
C TRP A 31 16.79 4.02 -2.92
N ARG A 32 17.45 4.47 -4.01
CA ARG A 32 18.15 3.59 -4.96
C ARG A 32 19.35 2.89 -4.36
N GLY A 33 19.99 3.50 -3.36
CA GLY A 33 21.15 2.90 -2.70
C GLY A 33 20.82 1.62 -1.93
N GLY A 34 19.53 1.42 -1.58
CA GLY A 34 19.05 0.30 -0.77
C GLY A 34 18.32 -0.82 -1.51
N PHE A 35 17.83 -0.59 -2.75
CA PHE A 35 17.04 -1.57 -3.52
C PHE A 35 17.61 -1.82 -4.94
N SER A 36 17.22 -2.94 -5.56
CA SER A 36 17.72 -3.50 -6.84
C SER A 36 18.16 -2.49 -7.92
N ARG A 37 19.29 -2.79 -8.60
CA ARG A 37 19.92 -2.00 -9.68
C ARG A 37 19.08 -1.81 -10.96
N THR A 38 17.88 -2.40 -11.07
CA THR A 38 17.11 -2.49 -12.32
C THR A 38 16.12 -1.35 -12.57
N PHE A 39 15.57 -0.71 -11.52
CA PHE A 39 14.56 0.36 -11.67
C PHE A 39 15.22 1.73 -11.65
N GLN A 40 15.92 2.06 -12.73
CA GLN A 40 16.87 3.18 -12.75
C GLN A 40 16.28 4.55 -13.13
N ASN A 41 14.98 4.69 -13.34
CA ASN A 41 14.40 6.03 -13.62
C ASN A 41 12.92 6.19 -13.28
N ILE A 42 12.27 5.13 -12.78
CA ILE A 42 10.90 5.13 -12.28
C ILE A 42 10.64 3.79 -11.55
N PHE A 43 9.86 3.82 -10.48
CA PHE A 43 9.34 2.60 -9.84
C PHE A 43 7.94 2.87 -9.29
N LEU A 44 6.94 2.25 -9.93
CA LEU A 44 5.53 2.53 -9.68
C LEU A 44 4.96 1.58 -8.62
N GLU A 45 4.19 2.13 -7.70
CA GLU A 45 3.43 1.37 -6.69
C GLU A 45 2.06 2.02 -6.40
N GLY A 46 1.23 1.31 -5.62
CA GLY A 46 0.03 1.87 -5.00
C GLY A 46 -0.95 2.56 -5.94
N PRO A 47 -1.42 1.94 -7.03
CA PRO A 47 -2.40 2.55 -7.91
C PRO A 47 -3.77 2.69 -7.22
N VAL A 48 -4.43 3.84 -7.36
CA VAL A 48 -5.80 4.06 -6.89
C VAL A 48 -6.66 4.78 -7.94
N TYR A 49 -7.92 4.36 -8.09
CA TYR A 49 -8.91 5.04 -8.91
C TYR A 49 -9.67 6.08 -8.08
N ALA A 50 -9.69 7.32 -8.57
CA ALA A 50 -10.52 8.38 -8.00
C ALA A 50 -11.91 8.41 -8.65
N ALA A 51 -12.87 9.04 -7.97
CA ALA A 51 -14.24 9.21 -8.47
C ALA A 51 -14.32 10.02 -9.79
N SER A 52 -13.31 10.83 -10.10
CA SER A 52 -13.18 11.54 -11.38
C SER A 52 -12.87 10.60 -12.56
N GLY A 53 -12.50 9.35 -12.30
CA GLY A 53 -11.96 8.41 -13.28
C GLY A 53 -10.46 8.55 -13.52
N ASP A 54 -9.77 9.47 -12.81
CA ASP A 54 -8.32 9.52 -12.79
C ASP A 54 -7.75 8.32 -12.03
N VAL A 55 -6.60 7.82 -12.47
CA VAL A 55 -5.77 6.88 -11.71
C VAL A 55 -4.58 7.63 -11.16
N TYR A 56 -4.35 7.53 -9.86
CA TYR A 56 -3.15 8.01 -9.21
C TYR A 56 -2.23 6.83 -8.91
N VAL A 57 -0.93 7.00 -9.12
CA VAL A 57 0.10 5.98 -8.87
C VAL A 57 1.35 6.69 -8.39
N VAL A 58 2.11 6.10 -7.48
CA VAL A 58 3.32 6.75 -6.97
C VAL A 58 4.53 6.43 -7.84
N ASP A 59 5.58 7.23 -7.71
CA ASP A 59 6.93 6.90 -8.15
C ASP A 59 7.87 7.02 -6.95
N ILE A 60 8.09 5.89 -6.26
CA ILE A 60 8.72 5.83 -4.93
C ILE A 60 10.06 6.56 -4.87
N PRO A 61 11.04 6.25 -5.77
CA PRO A 61 12.39 6.75 -5.62
C PRO A 61 12.46 8.27 -5.77
N TYR A 62 11.42 8.90 -6.30
CA TYR A 62 11.44 10.31 -6.65
C TYR A 62 10.44 11.16 -5.92
N GLY A 63 9.70 10.58 -4.96
CA GLY A 63 8.77 11.33 -4.14
C GLY A 63 7.64 11.94 -4.97
N ARG A 64 7.07 11.18 -5.92
CA ARG A 64 6.04 11.72 -6.84
C ARG A 64 4.74 10.94 -6.78
N ILE A 65 3.65 11.65 -7.04
CA ILE A 65 2.39 11.06 -7.53
C ILE A 65 2.29 11.39 -9.02
N LEU A 66 2.02 10.37 -9.82
CA LEU A 66 1.62 10.51 -11.22
C LEU A 66 0.11 10.35 -11.31
N ARG A 67 -0.53 11.20 -12.12
CA ARG A 67 -1.95 11.11 -12.44
C ARG A 67 -2.11 10.68 -13.89
N VAL A 68 -2.90 9.64 -14.11
CA VAL A 68 -3.34 9.16 -15.42
C VAL A 68 -4.79 9.57 -15.60
N THR A 69 -5.07 10.40 -16.59
CA THR A 69 -6.44 10.88 -16.86
C THR A 69 -7.31 9.80 -17.51
N PRO A 70 -8.64 9.97 -17.57
CA PRO A 70 -9.51 9.08 -18.34
C PRO A 70 -9.13 8.99 -19.84
N SER A 71 -8.52 10.04 -20.40
CA SER A 71 -7.97 10.05 -21.76
C SER A 71 -6.56 9.48 -21.87
N ARG A 72 -6.05 8.87 -20.78
CA ARG A 72 -4.73 8.23 -20.67
C ARG A 72 -3.54 9.17 -20.85
N GLU A 73 -3.73 10.45 -20.54
CA GLU A 73 -2.62 11.39 -20.40
C GLU A 73 -1.94 11.17 -19.03
N VAL A 74 -0.60 11.19 -18.99
CA VAL A 74 0.17 10.99 -17.76
C VAL A 74 0.81 12.30 -17.34
N LEU A 75 0.55 12.73 -16.10
CA LEU A 75 1.01 13.99 -15.55
C LEU A 75 1.76 13.75 -14.23
N VAL A 76 2.82 14.53 -13.97
CA VAL A 76 3.40 14.62 -12.63
C VAL A 76 2.48 15.50 -11.80
N GLU A 77 1.72 14.88 -10.91
CA GLU A 77 0.65 15.53 -10.16
C GLU A 77 1.21 16.30 -8.95
N ALA A 78 2.12 15.67 -8.21
CA ALA A 78 2.80 16.24 -7.06
C ALA A 78 4.21 15.64 -6.91
N GLU A 79 5.13 16.41 -6.33
CA GLU A 79 6.50 16.00 -6.01
C GLU A 79 6.92 16.59 -4.65
N TRP A 80 7.60 15.81 -3.81
CA TRP A 80 8.09 16.20 -2.49
C TRP A 80 9.31 15.38 -2.05
N ASP A 81 9.91 15.74 -0.92
CA ASP A 81 10.96 14.93 -0.29
C ASP A 81 10.35 13.77 0.50
N GLY A 82 10.04 12.68 -0.19
CA GLY A 82 9.44 11.49 0.39
C GLY A 82 9.65 10.25 -0.46
N GLU A 83 9.15 9.13 0.06
CA GLU A 83 9.24 7.80 -0.55
C GLU A 83 7.82 7.18 -0.55
N PRO A 84 6.88 7.76 -1.31
CA PRO A 84 5.50 7.30 -1.38
C PRO A 84 5.45 5.88 -1.92
N ASN A 85 4.57 5.05 -1.38
CA ASN A 85 4.44 3.65 -1.75
C ASN A 85 2.97 3.29 -2.03
N GLY A 86 2.14 3.14 -1.00
CA GLY A 86 0.70 2.89 -1.15
C GLY A 86 -0.16 4.15 -1.20
N LEU A 87 -1.27 4.10 -1.92
CA LEU A 87 -2.31 5.13 -1.97
C LEU A 87 -3.68 4.53 -1.69
N ALA A 88 -4.54 5.29 -1.00
CA ALA A 88 -5.98 5.05 -1.00
C ALA A 88 -6.76 6.36 -0.95
N VAL A 89 -7.93 6.35 -1.58
CA VAL A 89 -8.86 7.47 -1.52
C VAL A 89 -9.59 7.42 -0.18
N ASP A 90 -9.57 8.53 0.55
CA ASP A 90 -10.31 8.68 1.79
C ASP A 90 -11.78 9.05 1.52
N PRO A 91 -12.68 8.97 2.53
CA PRO A 91 -14.10 9.24 2.33
C PRO A 91 -14.45 10.65 1.82
N ASP A 92 -13.54 11.62 1.97
CA ASP A 92 -13.70 12.99 1.49
C ASP A 92 -13.15 13.19 0.06
N GLY A 93 -12.63 12.13 -0.57
CA GLY A 93 -12.06 12.16 -1.91
C GLY A 93 -10.62 12.67 -1.97
N LYS A 94 -9.95 12.84 -0.82
CA LYS A 94 -8.50 13.09 -0.75
C LYS A 94 -7.76 11.76 -0.83
N ILE A 95 -6.45 11.81 -1.02
CA ILE A 95 -5.64 10.60 -1.14
C ILE A 95 -4.74 10.48 0.08
N ALA A 96 -4.91 9.42 0.87
CA ALA A 96 -3.95 9.04 1.89
C ALA A 96 -2.75 8.35 1.23
N ILE A 97 -1.56 8.62 1.76
CA ILE A 97 -0.29 8.12 1.21
C ILE A 97 0.45 7.39 2.33
N ALA A 98 0.86 6.15 2.08
CA ALA A 98 1.88 5.47 2.88
C ALA A 98 3.23 5.91 2.32
N ASP A 99 3.91 6.80 3.02
CA ASP A 99 5.23 7.28 2.66
C ASP A 99 6.27 6.65 3.59
N TYR A 100 7.18 5.86 3.02
CA TYR A 100 8.20 5.14 3.76
C TYR A 100 9.07 6.09 4.60
N LYS A 101 9.37 7.28 4.08
CA LYS A 101 10.23 8.28 4.72
C LYS A 101 9.47 9.16 5.72
N GLN A 102 8.23 9.54 5.39
CA GLN A 102 7.51 10.61 6.11
C GLN A 102 6.36 10.13 7.00
N GLY A 103 5.93 8.87 6.91
CA GLY A 103 4.77 8.34 7.63
C GLY A 103 3.51 8.33 6.77
N ILE A 104 2.34 8.52 7.37
CA ILE A 104 1.09 8.68 6.64
C ILE A 104 0.88 10.16 6.29
N LEU A 105 0.71 10.45 5.01
CA LEU A 105 0.43 11.78 4.47
C LEU A 105 -0.98 11.83 3.85
N THR A 106 -1.40 13.03 3.47
CA THR A 106 -2.62 13.27 2.70
C THR A 106 -2.32 14.23 1.56
N TYR A 107 -2.69 13.85 0.34
CA TYR A 107 -2.75 14.72 -0.83
C TYR A 107 -4.19 15.20 -1.04
N ASP A 108 -4.36 16.51 -1.11
CA ASP A 108 -5.63 17.15 -1.47
C ASP A 108 -5.58 17.58 -2.94
N PRO A 109 -6.30 16.91 -3.86
CA PRO A 109 -6.27 17.23 -5.28
C PRO A 109 -6.88 18.59 -5.60
N THR A 110 -7.73 19.16 -4.73
CA THR A 110 -8.41 20.44 -4.98
C THR A 110 -7.47 21.63 -4.87
N VAL A 111 -6.52 21.56 -3.95
CA VAL A 111 -5.50 22.60 -3.70
C VAL A 111 -4.08 22.13 -4.06
N ARG A 112 -3.95 20.90 -4.57
CA ARG A 112 -2.70 20.23 -4.96
C ARG A 112 -1.62 20.30 -3.87
N ALA A 113 -2.01 19.97 -2.64
CA ALA A 113 -1.13 20.09 -1.47
C ALA A 113 -0.97 18.75 -0.74
N ILE A 114 0.26 18.47 -0.30
CA ILE A 114 0.58 17.33 0.56
C ILE A 114 0.75 17.82 2.00
N LYS A 115 0.14 17.11 2.94
CA LYS A 115 0.22 17.41 4.37
C LYS A 115 0.44 16.15 5.20
N PRO A 116 1.17 16.25 6.31
CA PRO A 116 1.23 15.18 7.31
C PRO A 116 -0.17 14.80 7.83
N ARG A 117 -0.48 13.50 7.90
CA ARG A 117 -1.68 12.97 8.59
C ARG A 117 -1.31 12.30 9.90
N LEU A 118 -0.37 11.35 9.86
CA LEU A 118 0.13 10.65 11.03
C LEU A 118 1.58 10.25 10.80
N THR A 119 2.52 10.92 11.47
CA THR A 119 3.96 10.74 11.21
C THR A 119 4.71 10.08 12.34
N ARG A 120 4.05 9.87 13.49
CA ARG A 120 4.63 9.22 14.68
C ARG A 120 3.56 8.42 15.41
N ARG A 121 4.02 7.38 16.10
CA ARG A 121 3.30 6.75 17.20
C ARG A 121 3.98 7.20 18.49
N ASN A 122 3.27 7.97 19.31
CA ASN A 122 3.87 8.70 20.43
C ASN A 122 5.01 9.61 19.94
N LEU A 123 6.26 9.35 20.34
CA LEU A 123 7.44 10.10 19.92
C LEU A 123 8.31 9.36 18.89
N GLU A 124 7.93 8.15 18.50
CA GLU A 124 8.69 7.32 17.56
C GLU A 124 8.14 7.45 16.14
N ARG A 125 9.05 7.50 15.16
CA ARG A 125 8.68 7.37 13.74
C ARG A 125 8.22 5.93 13.45
N PHE A 126 7.41 5.79 12.41
CA PHE A 126 7.14 4.49 11.81
C PHE A 126 8.44 3.93 11.19
N LYS A 127 8.56 2.61 11.08
CA LYS A 127 9.73 1.97 10.48
C LYS A 127 9.80 2.20 8.97
N GLY A 128 8.63 2.31 8.33
CA GLY A 128 8.46 2.59 6.92
C GLY A 128 7.11 2.10 6.45
N PRO A 129 6.08 2.96 6.43
CA PRO A 129 4.77 2.59 5.89
C PRO A 129 4.86 2.12 4.45
N ASN A 130 4.05 1.12 4.10
CA ASN A 130 4.08 0.54 2.77
C ASN A 130 2.72 0.67 2.06
N ASP A 131 1.67 0.04 2.57
CA ASP A 131 0.34 0.10 1.94
C ASP A 131 -0.77 0.47 2.93
N LEU A 132 -1.92 0.89 2.43
CA LEU A 132 -3.06 1.33 3.24
C LEU A 132 -4.43 1.15 2.57
N ILE A 133 -5.47 0.99 3.37
CA ILE A 133 -6.88 0.94 2.92
C ILE A 133 -7.81 1.60 3.94
N PHE A 134 -8.95 2.11 3.49
CA PHE A 134 -10.04 2.55 4.35
C PHE A 134 -11.15 1.49 4.44
N ASP A 135 -11.76 1.38 5.61
CA ASP A 135 -13.05 0.69 5.75
C ASP A 135 -14.24 1.64 5.48
N SER A 136 -15.44 1.07 5.45
CA SER A 136 -16.72 1.74 5.24
C SER A 136 -17.06 2.79 6.31
N LYS A 137 -16.37 2.76 7.45
CA LYS A 137 -16.53 3.70 8.56
C LYS A 137 -15.44 4.78 8.56
N GLY A 138 -14.53 4.77 7.59
CA GLY A 138 -13.44 5.73 7.47
C GLY A 138 -12.25 5.44 8.38
N ASN A 139 -12.14 4.25 8.97
CA ASN A 139 -10.93 3.82 9.67
C ASN A 139 -9.87 3.45 8.65
N LEU A 140 -8.65 3.93 8.87
CA LEU A 140 -7.49 3.69 8.02
C LEU A 140 -6.70 2.50 8.57
N TYR A 141 -6.47 1.49 7.74
CA TYR A 141 -5.56 0.38 8.03
C TYR A 141 -4.30 0.57 7.22
N PHE A 142 -3.13 0.33 7.81
CA PHE A 142 -1.86 0.47 7.09
C PHE A 142 -0.79 -0.48 7.61
N THR A 143 0.14 -0.85 6.73
CA THR A 143 1.34 -1.64 7.09
C THR A 143 2.51 -0.72 7.39
N ASP A 144 3.23 -1.03 8.47
CA ASP A 144 4.52 -0.45 8.83
C ASP A 144 5.59 -1.52 8.60
N GLN A 145 6.09 -1.57 7.36
CA GLN A 145 6.89 -2.66 6.81
C GLN A 145 8.32 -2.64 7.33
N GLY A 146 8.99 -1.49 7.23
CA GLY A 146 10.28 -1.24 7.87
C GLY A 146 11.45 -2.16 7.49
N GLN A 147 11.42 -2.74 6.29
CA GLN A 147 12.34 -3.78 5.81
C GLN A 147 12.51 -4.98 6.76
N THR A 148 11.46 -5.28 7.53
CA THR A 148 11.42 -6.43 8.46
C THR A 148 11.42 -7.75 7.69
N GLY A 149 11.68 -8.87 8.36
CA GLY A 149 11.82 -10.17 7.71
C GLY A 149 11.74 -11.34 8.67
N LEU A 150 12.07 -12.55 8.22
CA LEU A 150 11.99 -13.74 9.08
C LEU A 150 12.94 -13.69 10.29
N THR A 151 14.08 -13.01 10.16
CA THR A 151 15.07 -12.83 11.23
C THR A 151 14.74 -11.66 12.16
N ASP A 152 13.89 -10.73 11.72
CA ASP A 152 13.38 -9.60 12.50
C ASP A 152 11.94 -9.33 12.07
N PRO A 153 10.96 -10.08 12.59
CA PRO A 153 9.58 -9.96 12.15
C PRO A 153 8.86 -8.80 12.85
N THR A 154 9.54 -7.72 13.23
CA THR A 154 8.93 -6.63 14.02
C THR A 154 8.07 -5.65 13.21
N GLY A 155 7.68 -6.03 11.99
CA GLY A 155 6.78 -5.25 11.14
C GLY A 155 5.38 -5.24 11.73
N ARG A 156 4.65 -4.15 11.51
CA ARG A 156 3.37 -3.93 12.19
C ARG A 156 2.23 -3.67 11.22
N VAL A 157 1.02 -3.96 11.67
CA VAL A 157 -0.23 -3.57 11.03
C VAL A 157 -1.01 -2.73 12.01
N TYR A 158 -1.43 -1.55 11.56
CA TYR A 158 -2.15 -0.60 12.39
C TYR A 158 -3.56 -0.37 11.87
N ARG A 159 -4.44 0.07 12.78
CA ARG A 159 -5.71 0.71 12.47
C ARG A 159 -5.75 2.07 13.15
N LEU A 160 -5.83 3.13 12.35
CA LEU A 160 -6.14 4.48 12.78
C LEU A 160 -7.65 4.69 12.61
N SER A 161 -8.36 4.74 13.72
CA SER A 161 -9.80 5.02 13.70
C SER A 161 -10.10 6.48 13.35
N ALA A 162 -11.33 6.75 12.90
CA ALA A 162 -11.76 8.09 12.50
C ALA A 162 -11.67 9.14 13.64
N ASP A 163 -11.73 8.72 14.90
CA ASP A 163 -11.55 9.59 16.08
C ASP A 163 -10.08 9.84 16.45
N GLY A 164 -9.14 9.21 15.73
CA GLY A 164 -7.70 9.37 15.91
C GLY A 164 -7.04 8.31 16.80
N LYS A 165 -7.77 7.35 17.36
CA LYS A 165 -7.13 6.24 18.11
C LYS A 165 -6.37 5.31 17.16
N LEU A 166 -5.09 5.08 17.48
CA LEU A 166 -4.20 4.18 16.75
C LEU A 166 -4.03 2.84 17.49
N ASP A 167 -4.60 1.79 16.93
CA ASP A 167 -4.47 0.42 17.43
C ASP A 167 -3.39 -0.35 16.66
N THR A 168 -2.62 -1.17 17.37
CA THR A 168 -1.72 -2.16 16.76
C THR A 168 -2.48 -3.48 16.63
N LEU A 169 -2.74 -3.94 15.40
CA LEU A 169 -3.42 -5.19 15.12
C LEU A 169 -2.45 -6.38 15.06
N LEU A 170 -1.22 -6.12 14.62
CA LEU A 170 -0.14 -7.09 14.50
C LEU A 170 1.19 -6.39 14.77
N ASP A 171 2.12 -7.07 15.45
CA ASP A 171 3.47 -6.56 15.72
C ASP A 171 4.61 -7.54 15.41
N ASN A 172 4.27 -8.66 14.76
CA ASN A 172 5.18 -9.75 14.41
C ASN A 172 5.13 -10.10 12.90
N GLY A 173 4.91 -9.11 12.03
CA GLY A 173 4.87 -9.28 10.58
C GLY A 173 6.27 -9.31 9.94
N PRO A 174 6.66 -10.40 9.24
CA PRO A 174 7.88 -10.41 8.43
C PRO A 174 7.64 -9.70 7.09
N SER A 175 7.92 -8.38 7.03
CA SER A 175 7.62 -7.49 5.91
C SER A 175 6.13 -7.45 5.56
N PRO A 176 5.24 -6.94 6.43
CA PRO A 176 3.85 -6.71 6.09
C PRO A 176 3.78 -5.69 4.96
N ASN A 177 3.01 -5.97 3.92
CA ASN A 177 3.04 -5.23 2.66
C ASN A 177 1.62 -4.80 2.25
N GLY A 178 1.08 -5.28 1.13
CA GLY A 178 -0.30 -5.02 0.74
C GLY A 178 -1.33 -5.56 1.73
N LEU A 179 -2.48 -4.88 1.82
CA LEU A 179 -3.58 -5.28 2.70
C LEU A 179 -4.94 -4.97 2.09
N VAL A 180 -5.92 -5.84 2.35
CA VAL A 180 -7.28 -5.67 1.84
C VAL A 180 -8.32 -6.25 2.80
N LEU A 181 -9.47 -5.59 2.90
CA LEU A 181 -10.61 -6.03 3.70
C LEU A 181 -11.48 -7.03 2.91
N SER A 182 -12.09 -7.99 3.59
CA SER A 182 -13.20 -8.76 3.00
C SER A 182 -14.39 -7.84 2.67
N PRO A 183 -15.28 -8.21 1.73
CA PRO A 183 -16.42 -7.36 1.37
C PRO A 183 -17.36 -7.06 2.54
N ASP A 184 -17.39 -7.95 3.54
CA ASP A 184 -18.17 -7.78 4.77
C ASP A 184 -17.37 -7.18 5.94
N GLU A 185 -16.12 -6.77 5.69
CA GLU A 185 -15.17 -6.15 6.63
C GLU A 185 -14.91 -6.95 7.92
N LYS A 186 -15.20 -8.26 7.90
CA LYS A 186 -14.92 -9.14 9.04
C LYS A 186 -13.50 -9.69 9.04
N PHE A 187 -12.79 -9.58 7.93
CA PHE A 187 -11.41 -10.05 7.82
C PHE A 187 -10.53 -9.00 7.15
N LEU A 188 -9.32 -8.87 7.67
CA LEU A 188 -8.22 -8.17 7.02
C LEU A 188 -7.21 -9.19 6.50
N PHE A 189 -6.91 -9.14 5.21
CA PHE A 189 -5.84 -9.91 4.59
C PHE A 189 -4.60 -9.04 4.48
N VAL A 190 -3.44 -9.60 4.81
CA VAL A 190 -2.17 -8.87 4.81
C VAL A 190 -1.10 -9.74 4.16
N ALA A 191 -0.46 -9.22 3.12
CA ALA A 191 0.70 -9.83 2.50
C ALA A 191 1.89 -9.75 3.45
N MET A 192 2.54 -10.89 3.67
CA MET A 192 3.79 -11.03 4.41
C MET A 192 4.87 -11.44 3.42
N THR A 193 5.49 -10.43 2.78
CA THR A 193 6.37 -10.64 1.62
C THR A 193 7.54 -11.55 1.94
N ARG A 194 8.14 -11.45 3.14
CA ARG A 194 9.34 -12.24 3.48
C ARG A 194 9.03 -13.64 3.99
N SER A 195 7.78 -13.93 4.32
CA SER A 195 7.33 -15.30 4.60
C SER A 195 6.59 -15.95 3.44
N ASN A 196 6.53 -15.31 2.26
CA ASN A 196 5.78 -15.80 1.08
C ASN A 196 4.33 -16.18 1.41
N ALA A 197 3.64 -15.35 2.20
CA ALA A 197 2.34 -15.69 2.75
C ALA A 197 1.34 -14.54 2.67
N VAL A 198 0.06 -14.87 2.65
CA VAL A 198 -1.01 -13.95 3.01
C VAL A 198 -1.59 -14.41 4.34
N TRP A 199 -1.56 -13.53 5.34
CA TRP A 199 -2.17 -13.76 6.63
C TRP A 199 -3.59 -13.17 6.63
N ARG A 200 -4.48 -13.78 7.40
CA ARG A 200 -5.86 -13.33 7.59
C ARG A 200 -6.14 -13.08 9.05
N LEU A 201 -6.58 -11.86 9.36
CA LEU A 201 -6.87 -11.38 10.69
C LEU A 201 -8.40 -11.24 10.82
N PRO A 202 -9.05 -11.91 11.79
CA PRO A 202 -10.45 -11.65 12.11
C PRO A 202 -10.58 -10.27 12.76
N LEU A 203 -11.53 -9.45 12.31
CA LEU A 203 -11.85 -8.16 12.89
C LEU A 203 -13.12 -8.27 13.75
N HIS A 204 -13.04 -7.82 15.00
CA HIS A 204 -14.17 -7.75 15.92
C HIS A 204 -14.98 -6.46 15.69
N PRO A 205 -16.21 -6.32 16.24
CA PRO A 205 -17.00 -5.10 16.07
C PRO A 205 -16.37 -3.82 16.63
N ASP A 206 -15.53 -3.95 17.66
CA ASP A 206 -14.68 -2.86 18.17
C ASP A 206 -13.42 -2.62 17.32
N GLY A 207 -13.25 -3.44 16.27
CA GLY A 207 -12.15 -3.61 15.32
C GLY A 207 -10.77 -3.86 15.92
N THR A 208 -10.74 -4.45 17.10
CA THR A 208 -9.60 -5.27 17.51
C THR A 208 -9.50 -6.51 16.62
N SER A 209 -8.33 -7.16 16.63
CA SER A 209 -8.11 -8.46 15.99
C SER A 209 -7.74 -9.51 17.03
N SER A 210 -8.02 -10.77 16.73
CA SER A 210 -7.59 -11.91 17.53
C SER A 210 -6.58 -12.78 16.79
N LYS A 211 -6.79 -14.10 16.73
CA LYS A 211 -5.79 -15.05 16.22
C LYS A 211 -5.67 -14.93 14.70
N ALA A 212 -4.57 -14.33 14.23
CA ALA A 212 -4.21 -14.35 12.82
C ALA A 212 -4.00 -15.79 12.33
N GLY A 213 -4.40 -16.07 11.09
CA GLY A 213 -4.22 -17.36 10.44
C GLY A 213 -3.50 -17.23 9.10
N LEU A 214 -2.93 -18.33 8.62
CA LEU A 214 -2.35 -18.43 7.29
C LEU A 214 -3.48 -18.68 6.27
N PHE A 215 -3.74 -17.72 5.39
CA PHE A 215 -4.74 -17.90 4.33
C PHE A 215 -4.12 -18.56 3.10
N PHE A 216 -2.94 -18.08 2.71
CA PHE A 216 -2.20 -18.57 1.56
C PHE A 216 -0.71 -18.60 1.86
N GLN A 217 -0.03 -19.61 1.35
CA GLN A 217 1.42 -19.77 1.44
C GLN A 217 1.95 -20.22 0.08
N SER A 218 2.84 -19.43 -0.50
CA SER A 218 3.60 -19.80 -1.68
C SER A 218 5.03 -20.19 -1.31
N PHE A 219 5.74 -20.67 -2.33
CA PHE A 219 7.16 -20.98 -2.30
C PHE A 219 7.88 -20.16 -3.38
N GLY A 220 9.17 -19.92 -3.20
CA GLY A 220 9.97 -19.11 -4.13
C GLY A 220 10.77 -18.04 -3.40
N THR A 221 11.41 -17.16 -4.19
CA THR A 221 12.31 -16.12 -3.69
C THR A 221 11.61 -14.79 -3.40
N SER A 222 10.37 -14.63 -3.86
CA SER A 222 9.58 -13.41 -3.73
C SER A 222 8.18 -13.75 -3.22
N GLY A 223 7.72 -13.02 -2.22
CA GLY A 223 6.37 -13.16 -1.67
C GLY A 223 5.38 -12.16 -2.28
N PRO A 224 4.12 -12.21 -1.82
CA PRO A 224 3.10 -11.26 -2.24
C PRO A 224 3.48 -9.82 -1.84
N ASP A 225 3.04 -8.86 -2.66
CA ASP A 225 3.26 -7.42 -2.49
C ASP A 225 1.91 -6.73 -2.22
N GLY A 226 1.39 -5.94 -3.16
CA GLY A 226 0.01 -5.45 -3.16
C GLY A 226 -1.04 -6.56 -3.22
N LEU A 227 -2.22 -6.30 -2.65
CA LEU A 227 -3.39 -7.18 -2.67
C LEU A 227 -4.63 -6.41 -3.10
N ALA A 228 -5.53 -7.06 -3.84
CA ALA A 228 -6.85 -6.53 -4.13
C ALA A 228 -7.94 -7.60 -3.93
N MET A 229 -9.18 -7.16 -3.74
CA MET A 229 -10.32 -8.07 -3.61
C MET A 229 -11.49 -7.58 -4.44
N ASP A 230 -12.15 -8.48 -5.17
CA ASP A 230 -13.38 -8.17 -5.90
C ASP A 230 -14.62 -8.23 -5.00
N ALA A 231 -15.79 -7.89 -5.56
CA ALA A 231 -17.06 -7.86 -4.84
C ALA A 231 -17.54 -9.27 -4.43
N GLU A 232 -17.10 -10.31 -5.15
CA GLU A 232 -17.38 -11.71 -4.88
C GLU A 232 -16.47 -12.30 -3.78
N GLY A 233 -15.43 -11.58 -3.38
CA GLY A 233 -14.47 -11.97 -2.33
C GLY A 233 -13.25 -12.75 -2.84
N SER A 234 -12.97 -12.71 -4.15
CA SER A 234 -11.75 -13.27 -4.74
C SER A 234 -10.56 -12.35 -4.46
N LEU A 235 -9.48 -12.92 -3.94
CA LEU A 235 -8.23 -12.22 -3.68
C LEU A 235 -7.31 -12.25 -4.91
N PHE A 236 -6.71 -11.11 -5.26
CA PHE A 236 -5.76 -10.91 -6.36
C PHE A 236 -4.42 -10.39 -5.84
#